data_AF-A0AAW4PIK3-F1
#
_entry.id   AF-A0AAW4PIK3-F1
#
_cell.length_a   1.000
_cell.length_b   1.000
_cell.length_c   1.000
_cell.angle_alpha   90.00
_cell.angle_beta   90.00
_cell.angle_gamma   90.00
#
_symmetry.space_group_name_H-M   'P 1'
#
loop_
_entity.id
_entity.type
_entity.pdbx_description
1 polymer ?
#
loop_
_entity_poly.entity_id
_entity_poly.type
_entity_poly.pdbx_seq_one_letter_code
_entity_poly.pdbx_strand_id
1 'polypeptide(L)'
;MFEMERQTTCLALRTISDPARTNALSITYTNSPRTRLALAKRYGVQPPADSVILYVSADSYVMNTDSGDQADAAVTIRHLDSPADLTSLGTRITAQLDTWTETTSERQIVVCFDSVTVLLQYISVAQAGRFLDVVTNLFAEHDAIAHFHLDPEAHTEQTLNKLRPFFDLVVDCRENSRHIDCATGNL
;
A
#
# COMPACT_ATOMS: atom_id res chain seq x y z
N MET A 1 4.14 14.44 -12.09
CA MET A 1 3.27 15.36 -11.35
C MET A 1 2.31 14.54 -10.49
N PHE A 2 1.48 13.68 -11.09
CA PHE A 2 0.62 12.69 -10.40
C PHE A 2 1.29 11.78 -9.36
N GLU A 3 2.51 11.30 -9.66
CA GLU A 3 3.26 10.42 -8.73
C GLU A 3 3.53 11.10 -7.39
N MET A 4 3.77 12.42 -7.41
CA MET A 4 4.17 13.21 -6.25
C MET A 4 3.00 13.52 -5.30
N GLU A 5 1.80 13.69 -5.84
CA GLU A 5 0.57 13.97 -5.08
C GLU A 5 0.01 12.72 -4.39
N ARG A 6 0.01 11.57 -5.09
CA ARG A 6 -0.30 10.26 -4.48
C ARG A 6 0.61 9.98 -3.28
N GLN A 7 1.87 10.39 -3.38
CA GLN A 7 2.86 10.17 -2.33
C GLN A 7 2.63 11.07 -1.14
N THR A 8 2.29 12.35 -1.32
CA THR A 8 1.89 13.23 -0.20
C THR A 8 0.60 12.76 0.47
N THR A 9 -0.38 12.24 -0.28
CA THR A 9 -1.62 11.71 0.30
C THR A 9 -1.38 10.42 1.10
N CYS A 10 -0.63 9.43 0.60
CA CYS A 10 -0.30 8.24 1.41
C CYS A 10 0.63 8.57 2.59
N LEU A 11 1.49 9.58 2.47
CA LEU A 11 2.29 10.07 3.61
C LEU A 11 1.46 10.83 4.64
N ALA A 12 0.43 11.58 4.23
CA ALA A 12 -0.49 12.28 5.12
C ALA A 12 -1.50 11.32 5.78
N LEU A 13 -1.97 10.29 5.08
CA LEU A 13 -2.84 9.26 5.65
C LEU A 13 -2.10 8.35 6.65
N ARG A 14 -0.76 8.33 6.61
CA ARG A 14 0.07 7.73 7.67
C ARG A 14 0.10 8.53 8.97
N THR A 15 -0.35 9.79 8.98
CA THR A 15 -0.41 10.62 10.21
C THR A 15 -1.78 10.54 10.90
N ILE A 16 -2.67 9.64 10.49
CA ILE A 16 -3.94 9.35 11.18
C ILE A 16 -3.68 8.90 12.63
N SER A 17 -2.51 8.32 12.89
CA SER A 17 -2.06 7.94 14.23
C SER A 17 -0.70 8.55 14.54
N ASP A 18 -0.39 8.66 15.84
CA ASP A 18 0.95 9.01 16.32
C ASP A 18 1.97 8.06 15.69
N PRO A 19 2.96 8.56 14.91
CA PRO A 19 3.98 7.72 14.28
C PRO A 19 4.66 6.77 15.29
N ALA A 20 4.89 7.21 16.53
CA ALA A 20 5.51 6.39 17.58
C ALA A 20 4.64 5.21 18.06
N ARG A 21 3.35 5.18 17.69
CA ARG A 21 2.41 4.09 17.99
C ARG A 21 1.83 3.45 16.74
N THR A 22 2.52 3.59 15.61
CA THR A 22 2.04 3.11 14.31
C THR A 22 2.99 2.07 13.74
N ASN A 23 2.43 0.96 13.27
CA ASN A 23 3.09 0.00 12.40
C ASN A 23 2.58 0.22 10.97
N ALA A 24 3.48 0.46 10.01
CA ALA A 24 3.06 0.84 8.67
C ALA A 24 3.49 -0.16 7.59
N LEU A 25 2.51 -0.81 6.96
CA LEU A 25 2.73 -1.69 5.81
C LEU A 25 2.50 -0.91 4.50
N SER A 26 3.49 -0.89 3.62
CA SER A 26 3.32 -0.38 2.26
C SER A 26 3.46 -1.50 1.25
N ILE A 27 2.44 -1.71 0.42
CA ILE A 27 2.50 -2.58 -0.75
C ILE A 27 2.69 -1.67 -1.96
N THR A 28 3.80 -1.81 -2.67
CA THR A 28 4.19 -0.89 -3.73
C THR A 28 4.61 -1.57 -5.03
N TYR A 29 4.01 -1.14 -6.14
CA TYR A 29 4.29 -1.58 -7.51
C TYR A 29 5.01 -0.53 -8.34
N THR A 30 4.92 0.76 -7.99
CA THR A 30 5.41 1.85 -8.87
C THR A 30 6.77 2.39 -8.47
N ASN A 31 6.99 2.61 -7.18
CA ASN A 31 8.19 3.29 -6.69
C ASN A 31 9.12 2.33 -5.99
N SER A 32 10.41 2.47 -6.29
CA SER A 32 11.43 1.79 -5.50
C SER A 32 11.36 2.25 -4.04
N PRO A 33 11.63 1.36 -3.08
CA PRO A 33 11.71 1.70 -1.67
C PRO A 33 12.60 2.91 -1.38
N ARG A 34 13.74 3.03 -2.08
CA ARG A 34 14.66 4.18 -1.97
C ARG A 34 14.00 5.51 -2.30
N THR A 35 13.28 5.59 -3.42
CA THR A 35 12.56 6.80 -3.81
C THR A 35 11.56 7.20 -2.73
N ARG A 36 10.83 6.23 -2.19
CA ARG A 36 9.83 6.46 -1.14
C ARG A 36 10.45 6.95 0.16
N LEU A 37 11.57 6.36 0.59
CA LEU A 37 12.33 6.80 1.76
C LEU A 37 12.93 8.20 1.58
N ALA A 38 13.47 8.50 0.39
CA ALA A 38 13.99 9.82 0.06
C ALA A 38 12.91 10.90 0.12
N LEU A 39 11.70 10.59 -0.36
CA LEU A 39 10.56 11.50 -0.31
C LEU A 39 10.05 11.73 1.11
N ALA A 40 9.93 10.67 1.93
CA ALA A 40 9.55 10.82 3.33
C ALA A 40 10.52 11.74 4.09
N LYS A 41 11.84 11.53 3.89
CA LYS A 41 12.90 12.41 4.45
C LYS A 41 12.76 13.85 3.93
N ARG A 42 12.51 14.02 2.63
CA ARG A 42 12.33 15.35 2.01
C ARG A 42 11.14 16.13 2.57
N TYR A 43 10.04 15.45 2.87
CA TYR A 43 8.82 16.08 3.40
C TYR A 43 8.77 16.14 4.93
N GLY A 44 9.84 15.72 5.62
CA GLY A 44 9.91 15.80 7.09
C GLY A 44 8.91 14.89 7.81
N VAL A 45 8.45 13.83 7.15
CA VAL A 45 7.50 12.88 7.73
C VAL A 45 8.24 12.02 8.74
N GLN A 46 7.78 12.03 10.00
CA GLN A 46 8.35 11.17 11.02
C GLN A 46 8.10 9.70 10.67
N PRO A 47 9.10 8.82 10.79
CA PRO A 47 8.91 7.41 10.54
C PRO A 47 7.98 6.81 11.59
N PRO A 48 7.12 5.86 11.20
CA PRO A 48 6.39 5.02 12.14
C PRO A 48 7.33 4.21 13.04
N ALA A 49 6.80 3.68 14.14
CA ALA A 49 7.54 2.85 15.09
C ALA A 49 8.10 1.57 14.48
N ASP A 50 7.39 1.00 13.50
CA ASP A 50 7.88 -0.03 12.60
C ASP A 50 7.30 0.18 11.20
N SER A 51 8.07 -0.14 10.16
CA SER A 51 7.66 0.00 8.77
C SER A 51 8.13 -1.17 7.93
N VAL A 52 7.20 -1.76 7.19
CA VAL A 52 7.50 -2.82 6.23
C VAL A 52 7.04 -2.39 4.84
N ILE A 53 7.91 -2.56 3.85
CA ILE A 53 7.63 -2.31 2.44
C ILE A 53 7.65 -3.64 1.69
N LEU A 54 6.51 -4.05 1.15
CA LEU A 54 6.41 -5.13 0.17
C LEU A 54 6.54 -4.49 -1.22
N TYR A 55 7.72 -4.61 -1.81
CA TYR A 55 7.98 -4.10 -3.16
C TYR A 55 7.77 -5.20 -4.19
N VAL A 56 6.80 -4.99 -5.08
CA VAL A 56 6.37 -5.96 -6.08
C VAL A 56 6.83 -5.48 -7.45
N SER A 57 7.73 -6.20 -8.09
CA SER A 57 8.32 -5.81 -9.38
C SER A 57 8.43 -7.01 -10.30
N ALA A 58 8.12 -6.83 -11.58
CA ALA A 58 8.38 -7.82 -12.63
C ALA A 58 9.85 -7.83 -13.08
N ASP A 59 10.59 -6.75 -12.80
CA ASP A 59 11.98 -6.60 -13.24
C ASP A 59 12.92 -7.22 -12.22
N SER A 60 13.45 -8.40 -12.55
CA SER A 60 14.50 -9.10 -11.80
C SER A 60 15.86 -8.40 -11.86
N TYR A 61 16.03 -7.35 -12.68
CA TYR A 61 17.30 -6.61 -12.83
C TYR A 61 17.60 -5.66 -11.65
N VAL A 62 16.65 -5.43 -10.75
CA VAL A 62 16.87 -4.67 -9.51
C VAL A 62 17.74 -5.48 -8.51
N MET A 63 17.98 -6.77 -8.79
CA MET A 63 18.75 -7.73 -7.98
C MET A 63 20.26 -7.48 -7.90
N ASN A 64 20.83 -6.42 -8.49
CA ASN A 64 22.26 -6.13 -8.35
C ASN A 64 22.60 -4.82 -7.65
N THR A 65 21.61 -4.03 -7.22
CA THR A 65 21.88 -2.85 -6.37
C THR A 65 20.94 -2.69 -5.17
N ASP A 66 19.89 -3.51 -5.02
CA ASP A 66 18.85 -3.34 -3.99
C ASP A 66 18.43 -4.65 -3.26
N SER A 67 19.08 -5.77 -3.57
CA SER A 67 18.88 -7.09 -2.96
C SER A 67 19.77 -7.27 -1.72
N GLY A 68 19.57 -6.40 -0.75
CA GLY A 68 19.78 -6.74 0.65
C GLY A 68 18.49 -6.37 1.35
N ASP A 69 18.08 -7.19 2.32
CA ASP A 69 17.12 -6.78 3.35
C ASP A 69 17.71 -5.51 4.00
N GLN A 70 17.46 -4.34 3.41
CA GLN A 70 18.11 -3.10 3.78
C GLN A 70 17.30 -2.53 4.93
N ALA A 71 17.62 -3.02 6.12
CA ALA A 71 17.20 -2.40 7.35
C ALA A 71 17.96 -1.08 7.53
N ASP A 72 17.42 0.02 6.98
CA ASP A 72 17.55 1.30 7.72
C ASP A 72 16.78 1.03 9.03
N ALA A 73 17.30 1.39 10.20
CA ALA A 73 16.94 0.76 11.49
C ALA A 73 15.43 0.78 11.88
N ALA A 74 14.58 1.47 11.11
CA ALA A 74 13.13 1.55 11.27
C ALA A 74 12.31 1.04 10.07
N VAL A 75 12.93 0.52 8.99
CA VAL A 75 12.23 0.09 7.77
C VAL A 75 12.79 -1.22 7.22
N THR A 76 11.94 -2.23 7.09
CA THR A 76 12.25 -3.51 6.43
C THR A 76 11.66 -3.55 5.02
N ILE A 77 12.42 -4.06 4.05
CA ILE A 77 12.01 -4.10 2.63
C ILE A 77 12.02 -5.54 2.15
N ARG A 78 10.88 -6.03 1.64
CA ARG A 78 10.73 -7.39 1.11
C ARG A 78 10.32 -7.34 -0.36
N HIS A 79 11.08 -8.03 -1.19
CA HIS A 79 10.82 -8.11 -2.63
C HIS A 79 9.85 -9.25 -2.97
N LEU A 80 8.96 -9.03 -3.93
CA LEU A 80 8.18 -10.06 -4.61
C LEU A 80 8.41 -9.96 -6.12
N ASP A 81 8.79 -11.08 -6.72
CA ASP A 81 9.27 -11.16 -8.11
C ASP A 81 8.15 -11.23 -9.17
N SER A 82 6.90 -11.33 -8.73
CA SER A 82 5.76 -11.49 -9.63
C SER A 82 4.57 -10.64 -9.17
N PRO A 83 4.26 -9.57 -9.91
CA PRO A 83 3.05 -8.77 -9.70
C PRO A 83 1.73 -9.54 -9.81
N ALA A 84 1.74 -10.67 -10.53
CA ALA A 84 0.57 -11.53 -10.70
C ALA A 84 0.44 -12.62 -9.63
N ASP A 85 1.46 -12.81 -8.77
CA ASP A 85 1.43 -13.83 -7.71
C ASP A 85 0.74 -13.30 -6.44
N LEU A 86 -0.59 -13.29 -6.52
CA LEU A 86 -1.48 -12.85 -5.44
C LEU A 86 -1.41 -13.74 -4.21
N THR A 87 -1.06 -15.02 -4.38
CA THR A 87 -0.93 -15.97 -3.28
C THR A 87 0.28 -15.62 -2.43
N SER A 88 1.44 -15.39 -3.06
CA SER A 88 2.64 -14.97 -2.36
C SER A 88 2.45 -13.61 -1.69
N LEU A 89 1.82 -12.65 -2.39
CA LEU A 89 1.54 -11.34 -1.81
C LEU A 89 0.61 -11.45 -0.59
N GLY A 90 -0.52 -12.15 -0.71
CA GLY A 90 -1.45 -12.35 0.40
C GLY A 90 -0.77 -13.02 1.60
N THR A 91 0.00 -14.08 1.37
CA THR A 91 0.76 -14.78 2.43
C THR A 91 1.72 -13.85 3.15
N ARG A 92 2.42 -12.95 2.42
CA ARG A 92 3.35 -11.99 3.03
C ARG A 92 2.61 -10.92 3.84
N ILE A 93 1.45 -10.50 3.39
CA ILE A 93 0.58 -9.56 4.12
C ILE A 93 0.13 -10.22 5.43
N THR A 94 -0.50 -11.40 5.36
CA THR A 94 -0.98 -12.14 6.54
C THR A 94 0.13 -12.35 7.57
N ALA A 95 1.26 -12.91 7.16
CA ALA A 95 2.37 -13.16 8.08
C ALA A 95 2.88 -11.87 8.77
N GLN A 96 2.85 -10.72 8.08
CA GLN A 96 3.27 -9.46 8.67
C GLN A 96 2.26 -8.92 9.68
N LEU A 97 0.97 -9.01 9.38
CA LEU A 97 -0.09 -8.59 10.30
C LEU A 97 -0.14 -9.47 11.55
N ASP A 98 -0.01 -10.79 11.39
CA ASP A 98 0.10 -11.74 12.49
C ASP A 98 1.27 -11.36 13.40
N THR A 99 2.45 -11.12 12.81
CA THR A 99 3.65 -10.73 13.56
C THR A 99 3.39 -9.48 14.41
N TRP A 100 2.78 -8.43 13.84
CA TRP A 100 2.51 -7.20 14.59
C TRP A 100 1.41 -7.36 15.64
N THR A 101 0.41 -8.19 15.37
CA THR A 101 -0.66 -8.50 16.32
C THR A 101 -0.09 -9.25 17.54
N GLU A 102 0.87 -10.14 17.33
CA GLU A 102 1.51 -10.91 18.41
C GLU A 102 2.54 -10.09 19.19
N THR A 103 3.34 -9.26 18.50
CA THR A 103 4.52 -8.61 19.10
C THR A 103 4.27 -7.18 19.57
N THR A 104 3.30 -6.49 18.98
CA THR A 104 3.06 -5.04 19.17
C THR A 104 1.57 -4.70 19.08
N SER A 105 0.73 -5.50 19.75
CA SER A 105 -0.74 -5.36 19.73
C SER A 105 -1.27 -3.98 20.15
N GLU A 106 -0.46 -3.18 20.86
CA GLU A 106 -0.82 -1.84 21.31
C GLU A 106 -0.69 -0.76 20.23
N ARG A 107 -0.13 -1.10 19.06
CA ARG A 107 0.16 -0.16 17.97
C ARG A 107 -0.88 -0.26 16.86
N GLN A 108 -1.28 0.88 16.33
CA GLN A 108 -2.18 0.93 15.18
C GLN A 108 -1.47 0.40 13.94
N ILE A 109 -2.07 -0.56 13.25
CA ILE A 109 -1.61 -0.99 11.94
C ILE A 109 -2.22 -0.07 10.88
N VAL A 110 -1.37 0.48 10.01
CA VAL A 110 -1.78 1.27 8.85
C VAL A 110 -1.22 0.65 7.58
N VAL A 111 -2.09 0.35 6.62
CA VAL A 111 -1.72 -0.27 5.34
C VAL A 111 -1.93 0.70 4.19
N CYS A 112 -0.92 0.86 3.32
CA CYS A 112 -1.00 1.63 2.07
C CYS A 112 -0.80 0.69 0.89
N PHE A 113 -1.82 0.52 0.05
CA PHE A 113 -1.73 -0.15 -1.25
C PHE A 113 -1.60 0.91 -2.34
N ASP A 114 -0.40 1.03 -2.91
CA ASP A 114 0.01 2.22 -3.68
C ASP A 114 -0.69 2.42 -5.03
N SER A 115 -1.12 1.33 -5.69
CA SER A 115 -1.76 1.40 -7.00
C SER A 115 -2.48 0.11 -7.38
N VAL A 116 -3.79 0.06 -7.12
CA VAL A 116 -4.70 -0.96 -7.70
C VAL A 116 -4.70 -0.86 -9.23
N THR A 117 -4.44 0.33 -9.78
CA THR A 117 -4.33 0.52 -11.23
C THR A 117 -3.18 -0.26 -11.84
N VAL A 118 -2.02 -0.30 -11.18
CA VAL A 118 -0.90 -1.10 -11.67
C VAL A 118 -1.14 -2.59 -11.46
N LEU A 119 -1.74 -2.99 -10.34
CA LEU A 119 -2.18 -4.38 -10.14
C LEU A 119 -3.03 -4.89 -11.32
N LEU A 120 -4.00 -4.09 -11.77
CA LEU A 120 -4.90 -4.41 -12.88
C LEU A 120 -4.21 -4.52 -14.25
N GLN A 121 -2.94 -4.09 -14.38
CA GLN A 121 -2.14 -4.35 -15.58
C GLN A 121 -1.64 -5.80 -15.66
N TYR A 122 -1.57 -6.49 -14.51
CA TYR A 122 -1.05 -7.87 -14.41
C TYR A 122 -2.14 -8.92 -14.22
N ILE A 123 -3.29 -8.54 -13.67
CA ILE A 123 -4.40 -9.46 -13.38
C ILE A 123 -5.73 -8.92 -13.88
N SER A 124 -6.70 -9.81 -14.09
CA SER A 124 -8.06 -9.40 -14.45
C SER A 124 -8.78 -8.68 -13.31
N VAL A 125 -9.76 -7.83 -13.65
CA VAL A 125 -10.64 -7.17 -12.66
C VAL A 125 -11.31 -8.17 -11.71
N ALA A 126 -11.68 -9.36 -12.21
CA ALA A 126 -12.29 -10.40 -11.39
C ALA A 126 -11.29 -11.03 -10.40
N GLN A 127 -10.02 -11.21 -10.81
CA GLN A 127 -8.96 -11.64 -9.89
C GLN A 127 -8.66 -10.57 -8.85
N ALA A 128 -8.58 -9.30 -9.27
CA ALA A 128 -8.37 -8.18 -8.37
C ALA A 128 -9.50 -8.08 -7.34
N GLY A 129 -10.76 -8.18 -7.76
CA GLY A 129 -11.90 -8.17 -6.84
C GLY A 129 -11.82 -9.26 -5.77
N ARG A 130 -11.51 -10.51 -6.15
CA ARG A 130 -11.32 -11.61 -5.18
C ARG A 130 -10.16 -11.35 -4.23
N PHE A 131 -9.06 -10.80 -4.72
CA PHE A 131 -7.91 -10.49 -3.90
C PHE A 131 -8.22 -9.36 -2.92
N LEU A 132 -8.86 -8.28 -3.38
CA LEU A 132 -9.30 -7.16 -2.56
C LEU A 132 -10.27 -7.61 -1.47
N ASP A 133 -11.25 -8.45 -1.81
CA ASP A 133 -12.18 -9.05 -0.86
C ASP A 133 -11.44 -9.80 0.27
N VAL A 134 -10.46 -10.63 -0.08
CA VAL A 134 -9.66 -11.35 0.92
C VAL A 134 -8.82 -10.41 1.78
N VAL A 135 -8.06 -9.48 1.19
CA VAL A 135 -7.15 -8.64 1.97
C VAL A 135 -7.87 -7.57 2.79
N THR A 136 -9.01 -7.07 2.34
CA THR A 136 -9.81 -6.10 3.11
C THR A 136 -10.44 -6.74 4.33
N ASN A 137 -10.98 -7.95 4.20
CA ASN A 137 -11.44 -8.73 5.35
C ASN A 137 -10.30 -9.04 6.32
N LEU A 138 -9.12 -9.42 5.80
CA LEU A 138 -7.93 -9.62 6.63
C LEU A 138 -7.53 -8.34 7.38
N PHE A 139 -7.52 -7.18 6.72
CA PHE A 139 -7.22 -5.92 7.40
C PHE A 139 -8.23 -5.60 8.51
N ALA A 140 -9.51 -5.85 8.27
CA ALA A 140 -10.55 -5.67 9.29
C ALA A 140 -10.37 -6.63 10.49
N GLU A 141 -9.98 -7.89 10.25
CA GLU A 141 -9.69 -8.87 11.31
C GLU A 141 -8.53 -8.43 12.24
N HIS A 142 -7.58 -7.66 11.71
CA HIS A 142 -6.43 -7.13 12.44
C HIS A 142 -6.60 -5.67 12.91
N ASP A 143 -7.82 -5.12 12.86
CA ASP A 143 -8.10 -3.71 13.21
C ASP A 143 -7.18 -2.71 12.47
N ALA A 144 -6.83 -3.04 11.23
CA ALA A 144 -5.89 -2.28 10.42
C ALA A 144 -6.60 -1.22 9.57
N ILE A 145 -6.09 0.01 9.61
CA ILE A 145 -6.56 1.10 8.76
C ILE A 145 -5.87 0.98 7.41
N ALA A 146 -6.59 0.51 6.41
CA ALA A 146 -6.05 0.33 5.06
C ALA A 146 -6.47 1.46 4.13
N HIS A 147 -5.58 1.91 3.25
CA HIS A 147 -5.97 2.76 2.13
C HIS A 147 -5.42 2.25 0.81
N PHE A 148 -6.24 2.41 -0.22
CA PHE A 148 -5.96 1.93 -1.57
C PHE A 148 -6.01 3.09 -2.54
N HIS A 149 -5.03 3.12 -3.43
CA HIS A 149 -4.92 4.15 -4.45
C HIS A 149 -5.29 3.58 -5.81
N LEU A 150 -6.10 4.33 -6.54
CA LEU A 150 -6.52 3.99 -7.89
C LEU A 150 -6.52 5.27 -8.73
N ASP A 151 -6.07 5.15 -9.98
CA ASP A 151 -6.20 6.20 -11.00
C ASP A 151 -7.51 5.97 -11.77
N PRO A 152 -8.58 6.71 -11.47
CA PRO A 152 -9.88 6.53 -12.09
C PRO A 152 -9.93 6.92 -13.57
N GLU A 153 -9.01 7.76 -14.06
CA GLU A 153 -8.93 8.09 -15.49
C GLU A 153 -8.38 6.92 -16.31
N ALA A 154 -7.67 5.99 -15.66
CA ALA A 154 -7.15 4.78 -16.29
C ALA A 154 -8.20 3.67 -16.48
N HIS A 155 -9.40 3.79 -15.91
CA HIS A 155 -10.42 2.73 -15.90
C HIS A 155 -11.77 3.20 -16.41
N THR A 156 -12.55 2.27 -16.95
CA THR A 156 -13.95 2.55 -17.31
C THR A 156 -14.82 2.65 -16.06
N GLU A 157 -15.93 3.39 -16.13
CA GLU A 157 -16.92 3.46 -15.04
C GLU A 157 -17.40 2.06 -14.63
N GLN A 158 -17.53 1.12 -15.58
CA GLN A 158 -17.91 -0.25 -15.28
C GLN A 158 -16.88 -0.95 -14.38
N THR A 159 -15.58 -0.75 -14.63
CA THR A 159 -14.52 -1.30 -13.77
C THR A 159 -14.54 -0.64 -12.40
N LEU A 160 -14.68 0.69 -12.33
CA LEU A 160 -14.78 1.43 -11.06
C LEU A 160 -15.97 0.95 -10.22
N ASN A 161 -17.14 0.76 -10.85
CA ASN A 161 -18.34 0.26 -10.18
C ASN A 161 -18.20 -1.18 -9.66
N LYS A 162 -17.32 -1.99 -10.26
CA LYS A 162 -16.99 -3.34 -9.74
C LYS A 162 -16.04 -3.31 -8.55
N LEU A 163 -15.21 -2.27 -8.43
CA LEU A 163 -14.20 -2.16 -7.37
C LEU A 163 -14.71 -1.42 -6.14
N ARG A 164 -15.58 -0.42 -6.33
CA ARG A 164 -16.18 0.38 -5.24
C ARG A 164 -16.72 -0.45 -4.05
N PRO A 165 -17.41 -1.59 -4.25
CA PRO A 165 -17.96 -2.36 -3.14
C PRO A 165 -16.93 -2.92 -2.15
N PHE A 166 -15.64 -2.96 -2.49
CA PHE A 166 -14.58 -3.46 -1.60
C PHE A 166 -14.02 -2.38 -0.66
N PHE A 167 -14.56 -1.17 -0.69
CA PHE A 167 -14.03 -0.03 0.04
C PHE A 167 -15.14 0.68 0.83
N ASP A 168 -14.87 0.96 2.10
CA ASP A 168 -15.85 1.57 3.01
C ASP A 168 -16.09 3.05 2.68
N LEU A 169 -15.03 3.78 2.35
CA LEU A 169 -15.10 5.18 1.93
C LEU A 169 -14.23 5.40 0.70
N VAL A 170 -14.75 6.13 -0.28
CA VAL A 170 -14.00 6.61 -1.44
C VAL A 170 -13.87 8.12 -1.36
N VAL A 171 -12.63 8.59 -1.23
CA VAL A 171 -12.24 9.99 -1.19
C VAL A 171 -11.63 10.39 -2.53
N ASP A 172 -12.22 11.38 -3.17
CA ASP A 172 -11.69 11.97 -4.38
C ASP A 172 -10.74 13.12 -4.01
N CYS A 173 -9.44 12.90 -4.20
CA CYS A 173 -8.42 13.92 -3.92
C CYS A 173 -8.22 14.81 -5.15
N ARG A 174 -8.98 15.90 -5.25
CA ARG A 174 -8.82 16.90 -6.32
C ARG A 174 -8.08 18.14 -5.82
N GLU A 175 -7.00 18.50 -6.51
CA GLU A 175 -6.57 19.90 -6.58
C GLU A 175 -6.25 20.23 -8.05
N ASN A 176 -7.08 21.09 -8.66
CA ASN A 176 -6.98 21.53 -10.06
C ASN A 176 -6.88 20.43 -11.14
N SER A 177 -8.04 19.84 -11.43
CA SER A 177 -8.43 19.27 -12.74
C SER A 177 -7.90 17.90 -13.19
N ARG A 178 -7.41 17.00 -12.31
CA ARG A 178 -7.14 15.59 -12.68
C ARG A 178 -7.40 14.64 -11.49
N HIS A 179 -8.06 13.51 -11.75
CA HIS A 179 -8.88 12.73 -10.80
C HIS A 179 -8.05 11.62 -10.09
N ILE A 180 -8.13 11.49 -8.76
CA ILE A 180 -7.50 10.39 -7.97
C ILE A 180 -8.49 9.90 -6.91
N ASP A 181 -8.89 8.63 -6.98
CA ASP A 181 -9.78 7.98 -6.01
C ASP A 181 -8.93 7.27 -4.94
N CYS A 182 -8.96 7.77 -3.71
CA CYS A 182 -8.34 7.18 -2.51
C CYS A 182 -9.44 6.50 -1.68
N ALA A 183 -9.39 5.18 -1.55
CA ALA A 183 -10.29 4.46 -0.65
C ALA A 183 -9.68 4.36 0.76
N THR A 184 -10.42 4.70 1.81
CA THR A 184 -10.03 4.41 3.21
C THR A 184 -10.92 3.30 3.75
N GLY A 185 -10.32 2.23 4.28
CA GLY A 185 -10.98 1.14 5.00
C GLY A 185 -11.06 1.42 6.50
N ASN A 186 -12.11 0.87 7.11
CA ASN A 186 -12.65 1.02 8.47
C ASN A 186 -11.97 2.00 9.45
N LEU A 187 -12.79 2.95 9.91
CA LEU A 187 -12.62 3.81 11.09
C LEU A 187 -13.33 3.20 12.30
#